data_AF-S8DUI7-F1
#
_entry.id   AF-S8DUI7-F1
#
_cell.length_a   1.000
_cell.length_b   1.000
_cell.length_c   1.000
_cell.angle_alpha   90.00
_cell.angle_beta   90.00
_cell.angle_gamma   90.00
#
_symmetry.space_group_name_H-M   'P 1'
#
loop_
_entity.id
_entity.type
_entity.pdbx_description
1 polymer ?
#
loop_
_entity_poly.entity_id
_entity_poly.type
_entity_poly.pdbx_seq_one_letter_code
_entity_poly.pdbx_strand_id
1 'polypeptide(L)'
;MPGPRNMKKKAKNQAKKARRSQGSPPLDNEQDASAQTPGAILYAEVFATVNPADRGQDPVDAPYPYDQPLDPPLPQGAYHPRAAEEEPYSGHHTVPASYPGHTAQEDAINDESIPPSLVTEPFIYDPGNGPRVCNVPAFLASTFSAPPTLDDPLCAEFAQEEMLEMLCAVLPEETALILWYNKSRRSARVCPACQRLYRLGDVLPEHMLDENSIPKPHEPIAPNLLREQELSGLCSPMCFVLAAFNYPGAIRSAWGRMAEELDAETWDLLDGPGTSAVQNDRGLGILLKMTRCADLGLSEMFFPDEDPAPEDVEDEDEEEEAYSEEEEYGVGVEGFPGTDIPVQDNEVVLLTEKASTLDLLFQYMYRERQPDLSKVDPDEIAELAEASEKYMVFSAMEICKVYMK
;
A
#
# COMPACT_ATOMS: atom_id res chain seq x y z
N MET A 1 2.92 13.69 7.57
CA MET A 1 2.49 12.66 8.54
C MET A 1 3.69 12.40 9.43
N PRO A 2 3.57 12.54 10.75
CA PRO A 2 4.57 12.03 11.66
C PRO A 2 4.46 10.49 11.61
N GLY A 3 5.55 9.78 11.32
CA GLY A 3 5.57 8.32 11.40
C GLY A 3 5.40 7.83 12.84
N PRO A 4 5.23 6.51 13.05
CA PRO A 4 4.93 5.90 14.36
C PRO A 4 5.91 6.30 15.49
N ARG A 5 7.14 6.68 15.12
CA ARG A 5 8.19 7.12 16.03
C ARG A 5 8.02 8.56 16.54
N ASN A 6 7.45 9.46 15.74
CA ASN A 6 7.14 10.83 16.17
C ASN A 6 6.10 10.82 17.29
N MET A 7 5.22 9.80 17.33
CA MET A 7 4.29 9.56 18.42
C MET A 7 4.95 9.06 19.70
N LYS A 8 5.77 8.01 19.65
CA LYS A 8 6.52 7.53 20.85
C LYS A 8 7.39 8.64 21.46
N LYS A 9 7.97 9.51 20.63
CA LYS A 9 8.74 10.68 21.07
C LYS A 9 7.84 11.79 21.64
N LYS A 10 6.66 12.04 21.06
CA LYS A 10 5.66 13.01 21.55
C LYS A 10 5.05 12.56 22.89
N ALA A 11 4.66 11.30 23.02
CA ALA A 11 4.16 10.69 24.25
C ALA A 11 5.22 10.74 25.38
N LYS A 12 6.48 10.38 25.08
CA LYS A 12 7.60 10.49 26.05
C LYS A 12 7.85 11.93 26.50
N ASN A 13 7.71 12.90 25.59
CA ASN A 13 7.84 14.33 25.91
C ASN A 13 6.67 14.87 26.72
N GLN A 14 5.44 14.42 26.45
CA GLN A 14 4.25 14.77 27.24
C GLN A 14 4.30 14.14 28.64
N ALA A 15 4.68 12.87 28.77
CA ALA A 15 4.90 12.21 30.06
C ALA A 15 5.99 12.90 30.89
N LYS A 16 7.08 13.35 30.26
CA LYS A 16 8.14 14.14 30.93
C LYS A 16 7.66 15.54 31.36
N LYS A 17 6.72 16.14 30.62
CA LYS A 17 6.11 17.43 30.95
C LYS A 17 5.09 17.28 32.09
N ALA A 18 4.30 16.22 32.09
CA ALA A 18 3.35 15.87 33.15
C ALA A 18 4.05 15.57 34.49
N ARG A 19 5.16 14.82 34.44
CA ARG A 19 6.05 14.56 35.60
C ARG A 19 6.73 15.81 36.16
N ARG A 20 6.92 16.86 35.35
CA ARG A 20 7.46 18.16 35.80
C ARG A 20 6.40 19.07 36.40
N SER A 21 5.12 18.89 36.05
CA SER A 21 4.00 19.67 36.59
C SER A 21 3.38 19.09 37.87
N GLN A 22 3.60 17.80 38.15
CA GLN A 22 3.25 17.19 39.43
C GLN A 22 4.44 17.35 40.39
N GLY A 23 4.32 18.27 41.34
CA GLY A 23 5.39 18.69 42.24
C GLY A 23 6.04 17.54 43.01
N SER A 24 7.36 17.61 43.15
CA SER A 24 8.19 16.74 43.98
C SER A 24 7.82 16.84 45.47
N PRO A 25 7.69 15.72 46.21
CA PRO A 25 7.61 15.73 47.68
C PRO A 25 8.99 15.93 48.33
N PRO A 26 9.02 16.32 49.62
CA PRO A 26 10.19 16.93 50.26
C PRO A 26 11.26 15.92 50.69
N LEU A 27 12.47 16.46 50.79
CA LEU A 27 13.66 15.87 51.41
C LEU A 27 13.42 15.64 52.90
N ASP A 28 13.78 14.45 53.39
CA ASP A 28 14.17 14.27 54.79
C ASP A 28 15.64 13.84 54.86
N ASN A 29 16.30 14.44 55.86
CA ASN A 29 17.72 14.57 56.07
C ASN A 29 18.15 13.72 57.28
N GLU A 30 19.47 13.70 57.53
CA GLU A 30 20.22 13.10 58.66
C GLU A 30 20.89 11.75 58.34
N GLN A 31 22.21 11.54 58.52
CA GLN A 31 23.25 12.34 59.18
C GLN A 31 24.67 11.91 58.74
N ASP A 32 25.56 12.91 58.77
CA ASP A 32 27.03 13.00 58.72
C ASP A 32 27.95 11.77 58.93
N ALA A 33 29.04 11.72 58.14
CA ALA A 33 30.39 12.10 58.61
C ALA A 33 31.47 12.13 57.48
N SER A 34 32.03 13.33 57.25
CA SER A 34 33.45 13.72 56.98
C SER A 34 34.41 12.71 56.28
N ALA A 35 35.32 13.04 55.35
CA ALA A 35 35.87 14.31 54.90
C ALA A 35 36.81 14.10 53.67
N GLN A 36 37.18 15.22 53.04
CA GLN A 36 38.43 15.48 52.29
C GLN A 36 38.56 15.02 50.82
N THR A 37 38.35 15.99 49.92
CA THR A 37 39.11 16.19 48.66
C THR A 37 40.53 16.70 49.00
N PRO A 38 41.57 16.57 48.12
CA PRO A 38 41.62 17.37 46.89
C PRO A 38 42.36 16.74 45.69
N GLY A 39 42.18 17.36 44.52
CA GLY A 39 43.30 17.58 43.59
C GLY A 39 43.18 16.97 42.19
N ALA A 40 42.76 17.80 41.25
CA ALA A 40 42.95 17.59 39.81
C ALA A 40 44.44 17.72 39.42
N ILE A 41 44.95 16.84 38.55
CA ILE A 41 46.11 17.12 37.68
C ILE A 41 45.92 16.45 36.31
N LEU A 42 45.97 17.28 35.26
CA LEU A 42 46.17 17.00 33.83
C LEU A 42 47.57 16.44 33.54
N TYR A 43 47.72 15.53 32.57
CA TYR A 43 48.82 15.44 31.57
C TYR A 43 48.39 14.39 30.53
N ALA A 44 48.03 14.76 29.30
CA ALA A 44 48.90 14.97 28.13
C ALA A 44 49.44 13.67 27.50
N GLU A 45 49.06 13.49 26.23
CA GLU A 45 49.47 12.49 25.26
C GLU A 45 51.00 12.45 25.04
N VAL A 46 51.50 11.35 24.45
CA VAL A 46 52.34 11.30 23.22
C VAL A 46 53.17 10.00 23.14
N PHE A 47 52.81 9.19 22.12
CA PHE A 47 53.61 8.26 21.29
C PHE A 47 54.29 7.02 21.89
N ALA A 48 53.96 5.85 21.30
CA ALA A 48 54.96 5.03 20.59
C ALA A 48 54.28 3.94 19.75
N THR A 49 54.45 4.07 18.42
CA THR A 49 54.28 3.02 17.42
C THR A 49 55.42 2.02 17.49
N VAL A 50 55.15 0.71 17.65
CA VAL A 50 55.98 -0.38 17.08
C VAL A 50 55.10 -1.64 16.92
N ASN A 51 54.88 -2.07 15.67
CA ASN A 51 54.56 -3.46 15.31
C ASN A 51 55.88 -4.18 14.97
N PRO A 52 56.00 -5.51 15.15
CA PRO A 52 55.88 -6.36 13.95
C PRO A 52 55.34 -7.80 14.15
N ALA A 53 54.74 -8.32 13.07
CA ALA A 53 54.71 -9.71 12.57
C ALA A 53 54.08 -10.81 13.48
N ASP A 54 53.44 -11.89 13.02
CA ASP A 54 53.53 -12.67 11.78
C ASP A 54 52.33 -13.68 11.72
N ARG A 55 52.08 -14.27 10.53
CA ARG A 55 51.20 -15.42 10.16
C ARG A 55 49.71 -15.14 9.97
N GLY A 56 49.07 -15.46 8.85
CA GLY A 56 49.51 -16.14 7.62
C GLY A 56 48.30 -16.61 6.80
N GLN A 57 48.57 -16.91 5.53
CA GLN A 57 47.81 -17.72 4.56
C GLN A 57 46.83 -16.98 3.61
N ASP A 58 47.29 -16.85 2.35
CA ASP A 58 46.54 -16.60 1.11
C ASP A 58 45.58 -17.78 0.77
N PRO A 59 44.64 -17.62 -0.20
CA PRO A 59 45.01 -17.68 -1.62
C PRO A 59 44.37 -16.59 -2.50
N VAL A 60 45.24 -15.86 -3.20
CA VAL A 60 45.22 -15.54 -4.64
C VAL A 60 43.94 -15.83 -5.44
N ASP A 61 43.26 -14.76 -5.86
CA ASP A 61 42.44 -14.72 -7.08
C ASP A 61 42.93 -13.59 -8.00
N ALA A 62 42.83 -13.88 -9.30
CA ALA A 62 43.59 -13.29 -10.40
C ALA A 62 43.33 -11.79 -10.70
N PRO A 63 44.35 -11.06 -11.20
CA PRO A 63 44.14 -9.73 -11.77
C PRO A 63 43.59 -9.80 -13.21
N TYR A 64 42.47 -9.10 -13.43
CA TYR A 64 41.89 -8.80 -14.74
C TYR A 64 42.92 -8.06 -15.65
N PRO A 65 43.07 -8.46 -16.92
CA PRO A 65 43.86 -7.72 -17.90
C PRO A 65 42.93 -6.94 -18.83
N TYR A 66 42.85 -5.62 -18.69
CA TYR A 66 42.52 -4.72 -19.80
C TYR A 66 43.18 -3.35 -19.57
N ASP A 67 44.43 -3.27 -20.01
CA ASP A 67 45.10 -2.03 -20.41
C ASP A 67 45.52 -2.23 -21.86
N GLN A 68 44.87 -1.53 -22.80
CA GLN A 68 45.33 -1.13 -24.14
C GLN A 68 44.16 -0.60 -24.99
N PRO A 69 44.39 0.23 -26.02
CA PRO A 69 44.82 1.64 -25.94
C PRO A 69 43.81 2.57 -26.65
N LEU A 70 43.83 3.86 -26.31
CA LEU A 70 43.10 4.92 -27.03
C LEU A 70 43.67 5.08 -28.45
N ASP A 71 42.83 4.84 -29.46
CA ASP A 71 43.14 5.17 -30.85
C ASP A 71 43.03 6.70 -31.11
N PRO A 72 43.89 7.25 -32.01
CA PRO A 72 44.07 8.69 -32.23
C PRO A 72 42.98 9.34 -33.12
N PRO A 73 42.87 10.69 -33.12
CA PRO A 73 41.86 11.39 -33.91
C PRO A 73 42.20 11.39 -35.41
N LEU A 74 41.21 11.09 -36.24
CA LEU A 74 41.33 11.19 -37.70
C LEU A 74 41.31 12.67 -38.15
N PRO A 75 42.15 13.05 -39.13
CA PRO A 75 42.26 14.41 -39.63
C PRO A 75 41.24 14.73 -40.73
N GLN A 76 40.98 16.03 -40.83
CA GLN A 76 40.09 16.75 -41.74
C GLN A 76 40.34 16.41 -43.22
N GLY A 77 39.26 16.04 -43.93
CA GLY A 77 39.21 15.92 -45.38
C GLY A 77 38.13 16.83 -45.95
N ALA A 78 38.56 17.86 -46.66
CA ALA A 78 37.73 18.85 -47.33
C ALA A 78 36.89 18.23 -48.46
N TYR A 79 35.58 18.52 -48.46
CA TYR A 79 34.75 18.44 -49.66
C TYR A 79 33.88 19.70 -49.76
N HIS A 80 34.25 20.56 -50.71
CA HIS A 80 33.40 21.58 -51.30
C HIS A 80 32.15 20.95 -51.93
N PRO A 81 31.01 21.64 -51.87
CA PRO A 81 30.18 21.78 -53.06
C PRO A 81 30.17 23.23 -53.53
N ARG A 82 30.36 23.30 -54.84
CA ARG A 82 30.53 24.44 -55.73
C ARG A 82 29.27 25.29 -55.82
N ALA A 83 29.48 26.59 -55.81
CA ALA A 83 28.51 27.65 -56.03
C ALA A 83 27.84 27.58 -57.42
N ALA A 84 26.57 27.98 -57.45
CA ALA A 84 25.95 28.66 -58.58
C ALA A 84 24.82 29.55 -58.03
N GLU A 85 25.15 30.82 -57.84
CA GLU A 85 24.18 31.92 -57.74
C GLU A 85 24.12 32.67 -59.08
N GLU A 86 23.02 33.42 -59.22
CA GLU A 86 22.72 34.54 -60.14
C GLU A 86 22.03 34.18 -61.49
N GLU A 87 20.70 34.35 -61.65
CA GLU A 87 19.84 35.58 -61.84
C GLU A 87 19.34 35.62 -63.32
N PRO A 88 18.45 36.53 -63.82
CA PRO A 88 17.09 36.89 -63.38
C PRO A 88 16.03 37.11 -64.51
N TYR A 89 14.75 37.29 -64.10
CA TYR A 89 13.65 38.11 -64.64
C TYR A 89 13.11 38.09 -66.11
N SER A 90 11.79 38.35 -66.18
CA SER A 90 10.88 38.70 -67.32
C SER A 90 10.26 37.53 -68.12
N GLY A 91 8.98 37.47 -68.46
CA GLY A 91 7.81 38.34 -68.27
C GLY A 91 6.64 37.84 -69.15
N HIS A 92 5.42 38.28 -68.81
CA HIS A 92 4.16 38.30 -69.57
C HIS A 92 2.97 37.42 -69.13
N HIS A 93 1.96 38.18 -68.71
CA HIS A 93 0.56 37.88 -68.38
C HIS A 93 -0.21 37.03 -69.40
N THR A 94 -1.18 36.26 -68.89
CA THR A 94 -2.61 36.43 -69.26
C THR A 94 -3.53 35.73 -68.26
N VAL A 95 -4.49 36.48 -67.73
CA VAL A 95 -5.68 36.01 -66.98
C VAL A 95 -6.83 35.90 -67.98
N PRO A 96 -7.66 34.84 -67.94
CA PRO A 96 -9.05 34.95 -67.43
C PRO A 96 -9.49 33.64 -66.71
N ALA A 97 -10.57 33.52 -65.94
CA ALA A 97 -11.68 34.36 -65.55
C ALA A 97 -12.24 33.84 -64.21
N SER A 98 -12.89 34.76 -63.51
CA SER A 98 -13.71 34.58 -62.32
C SER A 98 -14.90 33.62 -62.55
N TYR A 99 -15.16 32.72 -61.60
CA TYR A 99 -16.51 32.24 -61.30
C TYR A 99 -16.93 32.84 -59.95
N PRO A 100 -18.15 33.41 -59.83
CA PRO A 100 -18.59 34.14 -58.66
C PRO A 100 -19.09 33.20 -57.55
N GLY A 101 -18.76 33.60 -56.32
CA GLY A 101 -19.37 33.26 -55.04
C GLY A 101 -20.38 32.11 -54.97
N HIS A 102 -19.96 31.04 -54.32
CA HIS A 102 -20.78 30.49 -53.24
C HIS A 102 -20.19 31.00 -51.93
N THR A 103 -20.95 31.88 -51.28
CA THR A 103 -20.87 32.12 -49.85
C THR A 103 -20.67 30.80 -49.14
N ALA A 104 -19.55 30.64 -48.43
CA ALA A 104 -19.41 29.61 -47.43
C ALA A 104 -20.42 29.94 -46.32
N GLN A 105 -21.64 29.51 -46.57
CA GLN A 105 -22.66 29.31 -45.57
C GLN A 105 -22.00 28.40 -44.53
N GLU A 106 -21.97 28.87 -43.29
CA GLU A 106 -21.71 28.04 -42.12
C GLU A 106 -22.82 27.00 -42.07
N ASP A 107 -22.69 25.96 -42.90
CA ASP A 107 -23.44 24.74 -42.73
C ASP A 107 -22.81 24.08 -41.53
N ALA A 108 -23.36 24.41 -40.36
CA ALA A 108 -23.37 23.53 -39.21
C ALA A 108 -23.89 22.19 -39.72
N ILE A 109 -22.97 21.32 -40.10
CA ILE A 109 -23.25 19.90 -40.28
C ILE A 109 -23.71 19.47 -38.89
N ASN A 110 -25.02 19.36 -38.72
CA ASN A 110 -25.62 18.63 -37.63
C ASN A 110 -25.06 17.22 -37.73
N ASP A 111 -24.02 16.96 -36.94
CA ASP A 111 -23.31 15.70 -36.91
C ASP A 111 -24.12 14.66 -36.12
N GLU A 112 -25.39 14.50 -36.51
CA GLU A 112 -26.34 13.54 -35.96
C GLU A 112 -26.04 12.09 -36.40
N SER A 113 -24.89 11.86 -37.05
CA SER A 113 -24.53 10.56 -37.64
C SER A 113 -23.32 9.88 -37.01
N ILE A 114 -22.52 10.58 -36.18
CA ILE A 114 -21.46 9.92 -35.44
C ILE A 114 -22.08 9.27 -34.20
N PRO A 115 -22.01 7.93 -34.06
CA PRO A 115 -22.49 7.28 -32.85
C PRO A 115 -21.75 7.85 -31.63
N PRO A 116 -22.44 8.11 -30.49
CA PRO A 116 -21.84 8.74 -29.31
C PRO A 116 -20.56 8.06 -28.82
N SER A 117 -20.42 6.75 -29.06
CA SER A 117 -19.24 5.94 -28.74
C SER A 117 -17.96 6.36 -29.49
N LEU A 118 -18.06 7.04 -30.62
CA LEU A 118 -16.91 7.54 -31.40
C LEU A 118 -16.53 8.98 -31.04
N VAL A 119 -17.36 9.68 -30.26
CA VAL A 119 -17.10 11.04 -29.77
C VAL A 119 -16.68 11.02 -28.28
N THR A 120 -17.02 9.95 -27.57
CA THR A 120 -16.64 9.79 -26.16
C THR A 120 -15.16 9.45 -26.07
N GLU A 121 -14.39 10.25 -25.32
CA GLU A 121 -12.99 9.93 -25.06
C GLU A 121 -12.86 8.58 -24.34
N PRO A 122 -11.99 7.67 -24.81
CA PRO A 122 -11.79 6.40 -24.13
C PRO A 122 -11.19 6.65 -22.74
N PHE A 123 -11.70 5.95 -21.74
CA PHE A 123 -11.22 6.02 -20.34
C PHE A 123 -10.19 4.92 -20.00
N ILE A 124 -9.96 3.99 -20.94
CA ILE A 124 -8.87 3.01 -20.89
C ILE A 124 -8.10 3.07 -22.22
N TYR A 125 -6.77 3.05 -22.17
CA TYR A 125 -5.89 2.86 -23.33
C TYR A 125 -4.88 1.74 -23.07
N ASP A 126 -4.36 1.07 -24.10
CA ASP A 126 -3.30 0.06 -23.95
C ASP A 126 -2.11 0.41 -24.86
N PRO A 127 -0.94 0.75 -24.30
CA PRO A 127 0.27 1.03 -25.07
C PRO A 127 1.03 -0.23 -25.53
N GLY A 128 0.48 -1.44 -25.32
CA GLY A 128 1.06 -2.72 -25.72
C GLY A 128 1.72 -3.51 -24.58
N ASN A 129 1.74 -2.96 -23.37
CA ASN A 129 2.24 -3.64 -22.16
C ASN A 129 1.18 -3.62 -21.03
N GLY A 130 -0.09 -3.71 -21.42
CA GLY A 130 -1.25 -3.85 -20.56
C GLY A 130 -2.10 -2.57 -20.52
N PRO A 131 -3.39 -2.68 -20.18
CA PRO A 131 -4.32 -1.56 -20.16
C PRO A 131 -3.98 -0.52 -19.08
N ARG A 132 -4.41 0.72 -19.31
CA ARG A 132 -4.13 1.92 -18.51
C ARG A 132 -5.40 2.74 -18.34
N VAL A 133 -5.73 3.12 -17.12
CA VAL A 133 -6.89 3.99 -16.83
C VAL A 133 -6.49 5.44 -17.04
N CYS A 134 -6.96 6.08 -18.10
CA CYS A 134 -6.71 7.51 -18.35
C CYS A 134 -7.77 8.43 -17.71
N ASN A 135 -8.95 7.91 -17.37
CA ASN A 135 -9.99 8.64 -16.65
C ASN A 135 -10.55 7.76 -15.52
N VAL A 136 -10.04 7.96 -14.30
CA VAL A 136 -10.37 7.14 -13.13
C VAL A 136 -11.86 7.25 -12.75
N PRO A 137 -12.48 8.44 -12.66
CA PRO A 137 -13.92 8.55 -12.40
C PRO A 137 -14.79 7.80 -13.42
N ALA A 138 -14.51 7.96 -14.72
CA ALA A 138 -15.25 7.26 -15.77
C ALA A 138 -15.04 5.74 -15.71
N PHE A 139 -13.83 5.29 -15.41
CA PHE A 139 -13.54 3.87 -15.20
C PHE A 139 -14.34 3.30 -14.03
N LEU A 140 -14.36 3.97 -12.88
CA LEU A 140 -15.08 3.51 -11.69
C LEU A 140 -16.60 3.44 -11.88
N ALA A 141 -17.16 4.34 -12.68
CA ALA A 141 -18.57 4.33 -13.07
C ALA A 141 -18.91 3.29 -14.17
N SER A 142 -17.89 2.70 -14.81
CA SER A 142 -18.06 1.75 -15.92
C SER A 142 -18.19 0.30 -15.44
N THR A 143 -18.64 -0.57 -16.33
CA THR A 143 -18.67 -2.02 -16.11
C THR A 143 -17.29 -2.69 -16.10
N PHE A 144 -16.24 -1.98 -16.51
CA PHE A 144 -14.87 -2.50 -16.44
C PHE A 144 -14.31 -2.47 -15.01
N SER A 145 -14.88 -1.62 -14.14
CA SER A 145 -14.55 -1.58 -12.73
C SER A 145 -15.15 -2.80 -12.02
N ALA A 146 -14.28 -3.68 -11.52
CA ALA A 146 -14.71 -4.73 -10.62
C ALA A 146 -15.44 -4.14 -9.39
N PRO A 147 -16.57 -4.72 -8.97
CA PRO A 147 -17.26 -4.25 -7.76
C PRO A 147 -16.39 -4.49 -6.52
N PRO A 148 -16.63 -3.73 -5.43
CA PRO A 148 -16.00 -4.00 -4.14
C PRO A 148 -16.25 -5.43 -3.66
N THR A 149 -15.29 -5.99 -2.92
CA THR A 149 -15.36 -7.33 -2.34
C THR A 149 -15.94 -7.22 -0.92
N LEU A 150 -17.23 -7.51 -0.73
CA LEU A 150 -17.92 -7.27 0.55
C LEU A 150 -17.85 -8.45 1.53
N ASP A 151 -17.46 -9.64 1.06
CA ASP A 151 -17.23 -10.83 1.89
C ASP A 151 -15.95 -10.70 2.73
N ASP A 152 -14.99 -9.90 2.26
CA ASP A 152 -13.78 -9.56 3.00
C ASP A 152 -14.05 -8.33 3.92
N PRO A 153 -13.94 -8.45 5.26
CA PRO A 153 -14.26 -7.34 6.16
C PRO A 153 -13.41 -6.08 5.89
N LEU A 154 -12.12 -6.22 5.63
CA LEU A 154 -11.24 -5.08 5.35
C LEU A 154 -11.64 -4.38 4.05
N CYS A 155 -11.90 -5.14 2.98
CA CYS A 155 -12.38 -4.56 1.72
C CYS A 155 -13.74 -3.88 1.88
N ALA A 156 -14.64 -4.43 2.71
CA ALA A 156 -15.96 -3.86 2.98
C ALA A 156 -15.86 -2.52 3.74
N GLU A 157 -14.95 -2.40 4.71
CA GLU A 157 -14.65 -1.14 5.39
C GLU A 157 -14.16 -0.09 4.40
N PHE A 158 -13.17 -0.43 3.58
CA PHE A 158 -12.66 0.48 2.55
C PHE A 158 -13.68 0.82 1.46
N ALA A 159 -14.73 0.01 1.26
CA ALA A 159 -15.76 0.27 0.26
C ALA A 159 -16.75 1.38 0.65
N GLN A 160 -16.72 1.85 1.89
CA GLN A 160 -17.56 2.93 2.39
C GLN A 160 -17.24 4.27 1.70
N GLU A 161 -18.25 5.13 1.55
CA GLU A 161 -18.11 6.44 0.90
C GLU A 161 -17.32 7.40 1.80
N GLU A 162 -17.52 7.31 3.11
CA GLU A 162 -16.83 8.07 4.14
C GLU A 162 -15.31 7.81 4.10
N MET A 163 -14.89 6.57 3.80
CA MET A 163 -13.49 6.24 3.61
C MET A 163 -12.90 6.97 2.39
N LEU A 164 -13.65 7.05 1.29
CA LEU A 164 -13.21 7.81 0.12
C LEU A 164 -13.09 9.30 0.42
N GLU A 165 -14.06 9.87 1.14
CA GLU A 165 -14.01 11.28 1.58
C GLU A 165 -12.77 11.57 2.44
N MET A 166 -12.47 10.69 3.41
CA MET A 166 -11.26 10.80 4.23
C MET A 166 -9.98 10.72 3.39
N LEU A 167 -9.91 9.81 2.41
CA LEU A 167 -8.77 9.70 1.51
C LEU A 167 -8.59 10.97 0.66
N CYS A 168 -9.68 11.54 0.14
CA CYS A 168 -9.66 12.80 -0.61
C CYS A 168 -9.22 14.01 0.22
N ALA A 169 -9.34 13.95 1.55
CA ALA A 169 -8.84 15.01 2.43
C ALA A 169 -7.31 15.02 2.57
N VAL A 170 -6.64 13.89 2.29
CA VAL A 170 -5.19 13.71 2.50
C VAL A 170 -4.40 13.44 1.21
N LEU A 171 -5.06 12.94 0.17
CA LEU A 171 -4.46 12.62 -1.13
C LEU A 171 -5.12 13.43 -2.25
N PRO A 172 -4.40 13.67 -3.37
CA PRO A 172 -5.03 14.15 -4.60
C PRO A 172 -6.15 13.20 -5.04
N GLU A 173 -7.23 13.77 -5.56
CA GLU A 173 -8.48 13.06 -5.91
C GLU A 173 -8.23 11.76 -6.71
N GLU A 174 -7.43 11.83 -7.77
CA GLU A 174 -7.14 10.68 -8.62
C GLU A 174 -6.43 9.55 -7.86
N THR A 175 -5.46 9.91 -7.02
CA THR A 175 -4.70 8.96 -6.18
C THR A 175 -5.58 8.37 -5.07
N ALA A 176 -6.47 9.17 -4.49
CA ALA A 176 -7.45 8.73 -3.51
C ALA A 176 -8.42 7.71 -4.12
N LEU A 177 -8.98 7.99 -5.30
CA LEU A 177 -9.87 7.08 -6.03
C LEU A 177 -9.18 5.76 -6.39
N ILE A 178 -7.93 5.81 -6.83
CA ILE A 178 -7.13 4.61 -7.12
C ILE A 178 -6.88 3.80 -5.83
N LEU A 179 -6.49 4.46 -4.73
CA LEU A 179 -6.22 3.77 -3.48
C LEU A 179 -7.50 3.14 -2.90
N TRP A 180 -8.61 3.87 -2.93
CA TRP A 180 -9.94 3.39 -2.57
C TRP A 180 -10.32 2.16 -3.39
N TYR A 181 -10.16 2.22 -4.72
CA TYR A 181 -10.38 1.08 -5.60
C TYR A 181 -9.50 -0.12 -5.20
N ASN A 182 -8.20 0.10 -4.99
CA ASN A 182 -7.28 -0.98 -4.67
C ASN A 182 -7.58 -1.65 -3.33
N LYS A 183 -7.99 -0.89 -2.31
CA LYS A 183 -8.21 -1.41 -0.96
C LYS A 183 -9.59 -2.04 -0.75
N SER A 184 -10.59 -1.62 -1.52
CA SER A 184 -11.95 -2.18 -1.44
C SER A 184 -12.16 -3.42 -2.33
N ARG A 185 -11.12 -3.91 -3.02
CA ARG A 185 -11.17 -5.13 -3.84
C ARG A 185 -10.08 -6.10 -3.42
N ARG A 186 -10.40 -7.39 -3.38
CA ARG A 186 -9.43 -8.44 -3.03
C ARG A 186 -8.24 -8.51 -3.98
N SER A 187 -8.48 -8.52 -5.30
CA SER A 187 -7.41 -8.76 -6.30
C SER A 187 -7.26 -7.73 -7.41
N ALA A 188 -8.30 -6.96 -7.74
CA ALA A 188 -8.23 -5.99 -8.83
C ALA A 188 -7.44 -4.74 -8.42
N ARG A 189 -6.52 -4.29 -9.28
CA ARG A 189 -5.64 -3.16 -8.98
C ARG A 189 -5.54 -2.19 -10.16
N VAL A 190 -5.43 -0.90 -9.82
CA VAL A 190 -4.93 0.17 -10.69
C VAL A 190 -3.63 0.66 -10.08
N CYS A 191 -2.53 0.62 -10.82
CA CYS A 191 -1.26 1.13 -10.34
C CYS A 191 -1.33 2.67 -10.18
N PRO A 192 -1.08 3.26 -9.00
CA PRO A 192 -1.17 4.71 -8.84
C PRO A 192 -0.08 5.47 -9.63
N ALA A 193 1.09 4.86 -9.84
CA ALA A 193 2.18 5.51 -10.57
C ALA A 193 1.99 5.55 -12.09
N CYS A 194 1.52 4.44 -12.71
CA CYS A 194 1.41 4.35 -14.16
C CYS A 194 -0.01 4.07 -14.66
N GLN A 195 -1.01 4.00 -13.77
CA GLN A 195 -2.42 3.69 -14.07
C GLN A 195 -2.69 2.32 -14.71
N ARG A 196 -1.73 1.38 -14.66
CA ARG A 196 -1.90 0.01 -15.18
C ARG A 196 -3.00 -0.73 -14.45
N LEU A 197 -3.94 -1.29 -15.21
CA LEU A 197 -4.92 -2.27 -14.73
C LEU A 197 -4.28 -3.64 -14.68
N TYR A 198 -4.40 -4.32 -13.54
CA TYR A 198 -3.90 -5.68 -13.35
C TYR A 198 -4.61 -6.38 -12.18
N ARG A 199 -4.35 -7.67 -12.01
CA ARG A 199 -4.75 -8.43 -10.83
C ARG A 199 -3.53 -8.83 -10.01
N LEU A 200 -3.69 -8.89 -8.70
CA LEU A 200 -2.67 -9.48 -7.83
C LEU A 200 -2.32 -10.90 -8.30
N GLY A 201 -1.03 -11.19 -8.41
CA GLY A 201 -0.53 -12.44 -8.94
C GLY A 201 -0.29 -12.46 -10.46
N ASP A 202 -0.62 -11.40 -11.20
CA ASP A 202 -0.30 -11.30 -12.62
C ASP A 202 1.21 -11.12 -12.84
N VAL A 203 1.77 -11.88 -13.80
CA VAL A 203 3.12 -11.64 -14.32
C VAL A 203 3.04 -10.55 -15.38
N LEU A 204 3.47 -9.34 -15.02
CA LEU A 204 3.30 -8.16 -15.85
C LEU A 204 4.53 -7.87 -16.73
N PRO A 205 4.36 -7.45 -17.99
CA PRO A 205 5.48 -7.01 -18.81
C PRO A 205 6.16 -5.77 -18.21
N GLU A 206 7.49 -5.73 -18.31
CA GLU A 206 8.27 -4.58 -17.85
C GLU A 206 7.91 -3.31 -18.63
N HIS A 207 8.16 -2.14 -18.01
CA HIS A 207 7.92 -0.85 -18.67
C HIS A 207 8.96 -0.51 -19.73
N MET A 208 10.17 -1.09 -19.63
CA MET A 208 11.26 -0.92 -20.59
C MET A 208 11.24 -2.11 -21.54
N LEU A 209 10.69 -1.90 -22.74
CA LEU A 209 10.64 -2.90 -23.80
C LEU A 209 12.04 -3.09 -24.38
N ASP A 210 12.78 -4.09 -23.89
CA ASP A 210 13.67 -4.83 -24.79
C ASP A 210 12.85 -6.02 -25.28
N GLU A 211 12.78 -6.27 -26.60
CA GLU A 211 12.04 -7.42 -27.16
C GLU A 211 12.52 -8.79 -26.61
N ASN A 212 13.65 -8.79 -25.89
CA ASN A 212 14.23 -9.95 -25.22
C ASN A 212 13.82 -10.11 -23.74
N SER A 213 13.06 -9.16 -23.15
CA SER A 213 12.63 -9.17 -21.74
C SER A 213 11.16 -9.54 -21.54
N ILE A 214 10.59 -10.35 -22.42
CA ILE A 214 9.30 -10.98 -22.15
C ILE A 214 9.49 -11.90 -20.93
N PRO A 215 8.77 -11.68 -19.81
CA PRO A 215 8.86 -12.56 -18.65
C PRO A 215 8.59 -13.99 -19.11
N LYS A 216 9.48 -14.92 -18.73
CA LYS A 216 9.28 -16.32 -19.08
C LYS A 216 7.95 -16.75 -18.47
N PRO A 217 7.03 -17.35 -19.27
CA PRO A 217 5.84 -17.95 -18.67
C PRO A 217 6.35 -18.95 -17.63
N HIS A 218 5.87 -18.83 -16.39
CA HIS A 218 6.25 -19.62 -15.19
C HIS A 218 7.37 -19.09 -14.29
N GLU A 219 7.94 -17.90 -14.51
CA GLU A 219 8.81 -17.30 -13.49
C GLU A 219 7.96 -16.77 -12.31
N PRO A 220 8.21 -17.20 -11.06
CA PRO A 220 7.45 -16.73 -9.92
C PRO A 220 7.70 -15.24 -9.69
N ILE A 221 6.64 -14.51 -9.33
CA ILE A 221 6.74 -13.10 -8.97
C ILE A 221 7.66 -12.97 -7.77
N ALA A 222 8.61 -12.03 -7.83
CA ALA A 222 9.47 -11.74 -6.70
C ALA A 222 8.62 -11.45 -5.45
N PRO A 223 8.90 -12.06 -4.28
CA PRO A 223 8.01 -12.01 -3.12
C PRO A 223 7.75 -10.57 -2.66
N ASN A 224 8.77 -9.73 -2.69
CA ASN A 224 8.61 -8.33 -2.32
C ASN A 224 7.83 -7.51 -3.36
N LEU A 225 7.78 -7.93 -4.63
CA LEU A 225 6.93 -7.28 -5.64
C LEU A 225 5.46 -7.61 -5.39
N LEU A 226 5.13 -8.87 -5.11
CA LEU A 226 3.78 -9.26 -4.75
C LEU A 226 3.31 -8.49 -3.51
N ARG A 227 4.14 -8.46 -2.47
CA ARG A 227 3.85 -7.69 -1.26
C ARG A 227 3.66 -6.20 -1.56
N GLU A 228 4.52 -5.62 -2.39
CA GLU A 228 4.35 -4.22 -2.79
C GLU A 228 3.03 -3.97 -3.55
N GLN A 229 2.62 -4.87 -4.44
CA GLN A 229 1.33 -4.81 -5.14
C GLN A 229 0.14 -4.90 -4.16
N GLU A 230 0.25 -5.71 -3.11
CA GLU A 230 -0.77 -5.83 -2.05
C GLU A 230 -0.86 -4.55 -1.19
N LEU A 231 0.30 -4.00 -0.83
CA LEU A 231 0.37 -2.84 0.04
C LEU A 231 -0.11 -1.56 -0.65
N SER A 232 0.53 -1.20 -1.77
CA SER A 232 0.35 0.11 -2.42
C SER A 232 -0.37 0.03 -3.77
N GLY A 233 -0.50 -1.17 -4.35
CA GLY A 233 -0.97 -1.33 -5.71
C GLY A 233 0.06 -0.98 -6.78
N LEU A 234 1.33 -0.74 -6.44
CA LEU A 234 2.38 -0.44 -7.41
C LEU A 234 2.78 -1.69 -8.21
N CYS A 235 2.63 -1.64 -9.54
CA CYS A 235 2.69 -2.84 -10.37
C CYS A 235 4.11 -3.34 -10.70
N SER A 236 5.16 -2.58 -10.42
CA SER A 236 6.53 -2.91 -10.83
C SER A 236 7.60 -2.22 -9.96
N PRO A 237 8.85 -2.75 -9.98
CA PRO A 237 10.05 -2.07 -9.47
C PRO A 237 10.16 -0.60 -9.85
N MET A 238 9.92 -0.30 -11.13
CA MET A 238 10.02 1.06 -11.63
C MET A 238 8.92 1.96 -11.05
N CYS A 239 7.68 1.48 -10.97
CA CYS A 239 6.57 2.26 -10.41
C CYS A 239 6.79 2.63 -8.95
N PHE A 240 7.38 1.74 -8.16
CA PHE A 240 7.72 2.09 -6.79
C PHE A 240 8.93 3.00 -6.68
N VAL A 241 9.97 2.84 -7.52
CA VAL A 241 11.06 3.82 -7.56
C VAL A 241 10.53 5.21 -7.88
N LEU A 242 9.53 5.34 -8.77
CA LEU A 242 8.85 6.60 -9.05
C LEU A 242 8.09 7.12 -7.83
N ALA A 243 7.36 6.26 -7.10
CA ALA A 243 6.63 6.67 -5.90
C ALA A 243 7.56 7.09 -4.75
N ALA A 244 8.72 6.45 -4.64
CA ALA A 244 9.73 6.72 -3.63
C ALA A 244 10.80 7.71 -4.09
N PHE A 245 10.65 8.35 -5.26
CA PHE A 245 11.70 9.16 -5.89
C PHE A 245 12.12 10.37 -5.05
N ASN A 246 11.19 10.95 -4.30
CA ASN A 246 11.48 12.02 -3.35
C ASN A 246 12.21 11.53 -2.08
N TYR A 247 12.35 10.22 -1.88
CA TYR A 247 12.95 9.57 -0.71
C TYR A 247 13.99 8.51 -1.13
N PRO A 248 15.03 8.88 -1.90
CA PRO A 248 15.93 7.91 -2.53
C PRO A 248 16.65 7.00 -1.54
N GLY A 249 16.93 7.49 -0.31
CA GLY A 249 17.54 6.69 0.75
C GLY A 249 16.64 5.58 1.30
N ALA A 250 15.32 5.71 1.16
CA ALA A 250 14.34 4.74 1.68
C ALA A 250 13.91 3.70 0.64
N ILE A 251 14.27 3.86 -0.64
CA ILE A 251 13.79 3.00 -1.75
C ILE A 251 14.02 1.51 -1.44
N ARG A 252 15.25 1.14 -1.06
CA ARG A 252 15.58 -0.28 -0.85
C ARG A 252 14.98 -0.84 0.42
N SER A 253 14.95 -0.05 1.49
CA SER A 253 14.51 -0.50 2.81
C SER A 253 13.00 -0.53 2.97
N ALA A 254 12.25 0.30 2.23
CA ALA A 254 10.79 0.35 2.26
C ALA A 254 10.08 -0.55 1.24
N TRP A 255 10.84 -1.21 0.36
CA TRP A 255 10.31 -2.05 -0.71
C TRP A 255 9.61 -3.30 -0.12
N GLY A 256 8.28 -3.40 -0.28
CA GLY A 256 7.49 -4.55 0.16
C GLY A 256 7.50 -4.79 1.67
N ARG A 257 7.72 -3.74 2.49
CA ARG A 257 7.74 -3.84 3.95
C ARG A 257 6.63 -3.02 4.58
N MET A 258 6.10 -3.49 5.71
CA MET A 258 5.15 -2.73 6.53
C MET A 258 5.86 -1.91 7.60
N ALA A 259 5.11 -1.04 8.29
CA ALA A 259 5.62 -0.12 9.29
C ALA A 259 6.47 -0.79 10.38
N GLU A 260 6.07 -1.98 10.81
CA GLU A 260 6.67 -2.77 11.89
C GLU A 260 8.03 -3.35 11.48
N GLU A 261 8.28 -3.51 10.18
CA GLU A 261 9.49 -4.08 9.60
C GLU A 261 10.50 -3.02 9.14
N LEU A 262 10.09 -1.75 9.16
CA LEU A 262 10.92 -0.63 8.80
C LEU A 262 11.78 -0.21 9.99
N ASP A 263 13.09 -0.14 9.76
CA ASP A 263 13.99 0.41 10.76
C ASP A 263 13.76 1.92 10.96
N ALA A 264 14.26 2.40 12.09
CA ALA A 264 14.01 3.76 12.53
C ALA A 264 14.67 4.80 11.59
N GLU A 265 15.78 4.43 10.94
CA GLU A 265 16.47 5.28 9.96
C GLU A 265 15.64 5.42 8.68
N THR A 266 15.04 4.34 8.19
CA THR A 266 14.15 4.36 7.01
C THR A 266 12.93 5.22 7.27
N TRP A 267 12.35 5.14 8.47
CA TRP A 267 11.26 6.03 8.86
C TRP A 267 11.67 7.50 8.90
N ASP A 268 12.85 7.81 9.44
CA ASP A 268 13.36 9.19 9.45
C ASP A 268 13.57 9.73 8.02
N LEU A 269 13.98 8.87 7.08
CA LEU A 269 14.11 9.20 5.66
C LEU A 269 12.75 9.44 4.99
N LEU A 270 11.76 8.59 5.26
CA LEU A 270 10.40 8.74 4.74
C LEU A 270 9.70 9.97 5.32
N ASP A 271 9.81 10.23 6.62
CA ASP A 271 9.19 11.38 7.29
C ASP A 271 9.83 12.73 6.93
N GLY A 272 11.04 12.69 6.35
CA GLY A 272 11.74 13.87 5.91
C GLY A 272 10.96 14.69 4.86
N PRO A 273 11.40 15.94 4.59
CA PRO A 273 10.79 16.80 3.57
C PRO A 273 10.95 16.24 2.13
N GLY A 274 11.70 15.16 1.97
CA GLY A 274 12.11 14.62 0.69
C GLY A 274 13.12 15.52 -0.02
N THR A 275 13.56 15.10 -1.20
CA THR A 275 14.51 15.85 -2.03
C THR A 275 13.84 16.96 -2.85
N SER A 276 12.50 17.03 -2.85
CA SER A 276 11.70 17.89 -3.73
C SER A 276 12.06 17.75 -5.22
N ALA A 277 12.66 16.62 -5.61
CA ALA A 277 13.13 16.38 -6.98
C ALA A 277 11.96 16.34 -7.98
N VAL A 278 10.77 15.93 -7.52
CA VAL A 278 9.53 16.01 -8.28
C VAL A 278 8.56 16.91 -7.52
N GLN A 279 8.25 18.07 -8.10
CA GLN A 279 7.38 19.09 -7.49
C GLN A 279 5.89 18.69 -7.46
N ASN A 280 5.47 17.79 -8.36
CA ASN A 280 4.12 17.25 -8.40
C ASN A 280 4.20 15.74 -8.58
N ASP A 281 4.47 15.04 -7.48
CA ASP A 281 4.53 13.57 -7.45
C ASP A 281 3.15 12.92 -7.45
N ARG A 282 2.08 13.69 -7.71
CA ARG A 282 0.67 13.26 -7.68
C ARG A 282 0.28 12.61 -6.34
N GLY A 283 0.97 12.94 -5.25
CA GLY A 283 0.73 12.35 -3.94
C GLY A 283 1.28 10.93 -3.78
N LEU A 284 2.11 10.44 -4.71
CA LEU A 284 2.69 9.11 -4.63
C LEU A 284 3.58 8.93 -3.39
N GLY A 285 4.34 9.96 -2.99
CA GLY A 285 5.13 9.90 -1.76
C GLY A 285 4.28 9.82 -0.50
N ILE A 286 3.10 10.45 -0.50
CA ILE A 286 2.13 10.37 0.60
C ILE A 286 1.48 8.98 0.62
N LEU A 287 1.00 8.51 -0.53
CA LEU A 287 0.44 7.16 -0.70
C LEU A 287 1.42 6.09 -0.23
N LEU A 288 2.69 6.22 -0.59
CA LEU A 288 3.74 5.30 -0.15
C LEU A 288 3.79 5.22 1.36
N LYS A 289 3.81 6.35 2.09
CA LYS A 289 3.86 6.36 3.56
C LYS A 289 2.59 5.78 4.17
N MET A 290 1.42 6.20 3.68
CA MET A 290 0.13 5.72 4.17
C MET A 290 0.04 4.20 4.06
N THR A 291 0.39 3.64 2.90
CA THR A 291 0.29 2.19 2.63
C THR A 291 1.31 1.33 3.36
N ARG A 292 2.14 1.91 4.24
CA ARG A 292 3.00 1.17 5.18
C ARG A 292 2.31 0.95 6.53
N CYS A 293 1.29 1.73 6.85
CA CYS A 293 0.53 1.61 8.08
C CYS A 293 -0.69 0.69 7.87
N ALA A 294 -1.06 -0.10 8.88
CA ALA A 294 -2.15 -1.07 8.81
C ALA A 294 -3.48 -0.47 8.32
N ASP A 295 -3.95 0.60 8.98
CA ASP A 295 -5.17 1.35 8.61
C ASP A 295 -4.85 2.62 7.80
N LEU A 296 -3.84 2.55 6.92
CA LEU A 296 -3.30 3.70 6.19
C LEU A 296 -2.83 4.88 7.06
N GLY A 297 -2.79 4.69 8.39
CA GLY A 297 -2.55 5.74 9.39
C GLY A 297 -3.73 6.69 9.59
N LEU A 298 -4.95 6.35 9.14
CA LEU A 298 -6.10 7.25 9.17
C LEU A 298 -6.63 7.44 10.60
N SER A 299 -6.73 6.37 11.40
CA SER A 299 -7.09 6.47 12.82
C SER A 299 -6.25 7.52 13.56
N GLU A 300 -4.93 7.50 13.37
CA GLU A 300 -4.01 8.47 13.96
C GLU A 300 -4.20 9.90 13.43
N MET A 301 -4.54 10.05 12.15
CA MET A 301 -4.68 11.37 11.51
C MET A 301 -5.96 12.09 11.92
N PHE A 302 -7.07 11.36 12.08
CA PHE A 302 -8.38 11.94 12.38
C PHE A 302 -8.74 11.88 13.87
N PHE A 303 -8.12 10.98 14.63
CA PHE A 303 -8.36 10.81 16.07
C PHE A 303 -7.06 10.87 16.90
N PRO A 304 -6.31 11.99 16.86
CA PRO A 304 -5.01 12.10 17.54
C PRO A 304 -5.08 12.14 19.08
N ASP A 305 -6.28 12.23 19.65
CA ASP A 305 -6.54 12.37 21.09
C ASP A 305 -7.22 11.12 21.71
N GLU A 306 -7.47 10.06 20.94
CA GLU A 306 -7.77 8.75 21.50
C GLU A 306 -6.44 8.11 21.92
N ASP A 307 -6.15 8.12 23.22
CA ASP A 307 -5.01 7.37 23.76
C ASP A 307 -5.16 5.91 23.30
N PRO A 308 -4.15 5.31 22.64
CA PRO A 308 -4.19 3.87 22.42
C PRO A 308 -4.37 3.23 23.80
N ALA A 309 -5.38 2.37 23.93
CA ALA A 309 -5.52 1.54 25.12
C ALA A 309 -4.13 0.98 25.44
N PRO A 310 -3.66 1.05 26.69
CA PRO A 310 -2.33 0.56 27.02
C PRO A 310 -2.26 -0.90 26.56
N GLU A 311 -1.49 -1.16 25.50
CA GLU A 311 -0.96 -2.49 25.25
C GLU A 311 -0.20 -2.82 26.53
N ASP A 312 -0.69 -3.83 27.25
CA ASP A 312 -0.14 -4.28 28.50
C ASP A 312 1.37 -4.52 28.32
N VAL A 313 2.16 -3.59 28.84
CA VAL A 313 3.58 -3.82 29.05
C VAL A 313 3.61 -4.73 30.27
N GLU A 314 3.52 -6.03 30.03
CA GLU A 314 3.84 -7.04 31.02
C GLU A 314 5.31 -6.85 31.38
N ASP A 315 5.56 -6.17 32.51
CA ASP A 315 6.85 -6.19 33.17
C ASP A 315 7.13 -7.66 33.53
N GLU A 316 8.15 -8.23 32.89
CA GLU A 316 8.73 -9.54 33.20
C GLU A 316 9.19 -9.55 34.67
N ASP A 317 8.37 -10.09 35.58
CA ASP A 317 8.83 -10.65 36.85
C ASP A 317 8.04 -11.93 37.13
N GLU A 318 8.79 -13.03 37.27
CA GLU A 318 8.40 -14.43 37.42
C GLU A 318 7.25 -14.69 38.42
N GLU A 319 6.15 -15.27 37.95
CA GLU A 319 5.48 -16.37 38.65
C GLU A 319 4.76 -17.28 37.64
N GLU A 320 5.34 -18.47 37.46
CA GLU A 320 4.90 -19.53 36.54
C GLU A 320 3.59 -20.15 37.05
N GLU A 321 2.44 -19.67 36.56
CA GLU A 321 1.19 -20.43 36.61
C GLU A 321 0.75 -20.82 35.19
N ALA A 322 0.95 -22.11 34.91
CA ALA A 322 0.50 -22.77 33.71
C ALA A 322 -1.03 -22.68 33.55
N TYR A 323 -1.49 -21.90 32.57
CA TYR A 323 -2.80 -22.06 31.97
C TYR A 323 -2.65 -22.15 30.45
N SER A 324 -3.26 -23.19 29.91
CA SER A 324 -3.29 -23.56 28.49
C SER A 324 -3.83 -22.42 27.62
N GLU A 325 -3.03 -22.01 26.64
CA GLU A 325 -3.43 -21.18 25.50
C GLU A 325 -4.49 -21.90 24.66
N GLU A 326 -5.58 -21.18 24.35
CA GLU A 326 -6.32 -21.21 23.09
C GLU A 326 -7.47 -20.19 23.24
N GLU A 327 -7.20 -18.93 22.91
CA GLU A 327 -8.25 -17.90 22.75
C GLU A 327 -8.18 -17.33 21.32
N GLU A 328 -8.66 -18.16 20.39
CA GLU A 328 -8.98 -17.80 19.03
C GLU A 328 -10.26 -16.94 19.05
N TYR A 329 -10.13 -15.62 18.97
CA TYR A 329 -11.25 -14.71 18.67
C TYR A 329 -11.64 -14.81 17.19
N GLY A 330 -12.01 -16.01 16.77
CA GLY A 330 -12.88 -16.24 15.62
C GLY A 330 -14.30 -16.32 16.13
N VAL A 331 -15.25 -15.71 15.43
CA VAL A 331 -16.66 -16.14 15.53
C VAL A 331 -16.72 -17.52 14.85
N GLY A 332 -16.19 -18.52 15.56
CA GLY A 332 -15.86 -19.84 15.06
C GLY A 332 -16.95 -20.82 15.44
N VAL A 333 -17.66 -21.30 14.42
CA VAL A 333 -18.56 -22.44 14.52
C VAL A 333 -17.66 -23.68 14.49
N GLU A 334 -17.16 -24.12 15.64
CA GLU A 334 -16.26 -25.30 15.76
C GLU A 334 -16.91 -26.61 15.29
N GLY A 335 -18.22 -26.62 15.00
CA GLY A 335 -18.94 -27.77 14.47
C GLY A 335 -18.74 -28.04 12.97
N PHE A 336 -18.08 -27.15 12.22
CA PHE A 336 -17.73 -27.39 10.82
C PHE A 336 -16.22 -27.55 10.66
N PRO A 337 -15.73 -28.57 9.95
CA PRO A 337 -14.30 -28.74 9.75
C PRO A 337 -13.72 -27.49 9.08
N GLY A 338 -12.67 -26.93 9.69
CA GLY A 338 -11.90 -25.84 9.12
C GLY A 338 -11.40 -26.16 7.71
N THR A 339 -11.12 -25.09 6.96
CA THR A 339 -10.82 -24.99 5.51
C THR A 339 -9.70 -25.88 4.94
N ASP A 340 -9.17 -26.84 5.68
CA ASP A 340 -8.08 -27.74 5.26
C ASP A 340 -8.58 -29.09 4.67
N ILE A 341 -9.88 -29.25 4.45
CA ILE A 341 -10.43 -30.45 3.80
C ILE A 341 -10.73 -30.14 2.33
N PRO A 342 -10.15 -30.88 1.35
CA PRO A 342 -10.49 -30.72 -0.06
C PRO A 342 -11.96 -31.08 -0.26
N VAL A 343 -12.81 -30.07 -0.43
CA VAL A 343 -14.24 -30.24 -0.71
C VAL A 343 -14.36 -30.86 -2.10
N GLN A 344 -14.90 -32.07 -2.18
CA GLN A 344 -15.35 -32.63 -3.45
C GLN A 344 -16.63 -31.87 -3.84
N ASP A 345 -16.66 -31.26 -5.02
CA ASP A 345 -17.69 -30.33 -5.52
C ASP A 345 -19.15 -30.86 -5.57
N ASN A 346 -19.47 -31.99 -4.94
CA ASN A 346 -20.82 -32.59 -4.91
C ASN A 346 -21.13 -33.42 -3.64
N GLU A 347 -20.39 -33.25 -2.54
CA GLU A 347 -20.69 -33.96 -1.29
C GLU A 347 -21.87 -33.31 -0.56
N VAL A 348 -23.01 -34.02 -0.51
CA VAL A 348 -24.21 -33.57 0.22
C VAL A 348 -24.07 -33.99 1.68
N VAL A 349 -23.84 -33.02 2.56
CA VAL A 349 -23.83 -33.25 4.02
C VAL A 349 -25.27 -33.27 4.53
N LEU A 350 -25.67 -34.39 5.15
CA LEU A 350 -26.98 -34.55 5.76
C LEU A 350 -26.97 -34.04 7.20
N LEU A 351 -27.73 -32.99 7.47
CA LEU A 351 -27.93 -32.44 8.81
C LEU A 351 -29.17 -33.06 9.47
N THR A 352 -29.09 -33.29 10.78
CA THR A 352 -30.14 -33.98 11.55
C THR A 352 -31.24 -33.03 12.05
N GLU A 353 -30.96 -31.74 12.03
CA GLU A 353 -31.84 -30.68 12.51
C GLU A 353 -32.92 -30.37 11.48
N LYS A 354 -34.03 -29.78 11.94
CA LYS A 354 -35.07 -29.30 11.04
C LYS A 354 -34.56 -28.10 10.24
N ALA A 355 -35.10 -27.94 9.04
CA ALA A 355 -34.78 -26.82 8.17
C ALA A 355 -35.02 -25.46 8.87
N SER A 356 -36.12 -25.30 9.61
CA SER A 356 -36.41 -24.05 10.33
C SER A 356 -35.38 -23.72 11.41
N THR A 357 -34.88 -24.72 12.12
CA THR A 357 -33.83 -24.57 13.13
C THR A 357 -32.50 -24.16 12.49
N LEU A 358 -32.15 -24.79 11.37
CA LEU A 358 -30.92 -24.47 10.63
C LEU A 358 -30.98 -23.09 9.99
N ASP A 359 -32.15 -22.66 9.49
CA ASP A 359 -32.33 -21.31 8.95
C ASP A 359 -32.06 -20.25 10.03
N LEU A 360 -32.58 -20.45 11.25
CA LEU A 360 -32.31 -19.56 12.38
C LEU A 360 -30.82 -19.59 12.78
N LEU A 361 -30.21 -20.77 12.85
CA LEU A 361 -28.79 -20.94 13.19
C LEU A 361 -27.89 -20.24 12.16
N PHE A 362 -28.17 -20.44 10.87
CA PHE A 362 -27.44 -19.82 9.78
C PHE A 362 -27.61 -18.31 9.75
N GLN A 363 -28.75 -17.77 10.19
CA GLN A 363 -28.92 -16.33 10.33
C GLN A 363 -27.99 -15.73 11.41
N TYR A 364 -27.57 -16.51 12.41
CA TYR A 364 -26.51 -16.10 13.35
C TYR A 364 -25.09 -16.27 12.80
N MET A 365 -24.89 -17.18 11.84
CA MET A 365 -23.60 -17.45 11.21
C MET A 365 -23.30 -16.53 10.02
N TYR A 366 -24.34 -16.11 9.29
CA TYR A 366 -24.23 -15.17 8.20
C TYR A 366 -24.29 -13.73 8.72
N ARG A 367 -23.72 -12.79 7.96
CA ARG A 367 -23.75 -11.35 8.26
C ARG A 367 -25.13 -10.73 8.00
N GLU A 368 -26.17 -11.38 8.50
CA GLU A 368 -27.54 -10.93 8.41
C GLU A 368 -28.00 -10.35 9.76
N ARG A 369 -29.13 -9.64 9.74
CA ARG A 369 -29.73 -9.13 10.97
C ARG A 369 -30.15 -10.31 11.83
N GLN A 370 -29.69 -10.36 13.07
CA GLN A 370 -30.03 -11.44 14.02
C GLN A 370 -31.56 -11.61 14.16
N PRO A 371 -32.05 -12.86 14.23
CA PRO A 371 -33.48 -13.13 14.34
C PRO A 371 -34.06 -12.59 15.64
N ASP A 372 -35.29 -12.11 15.56
CA ASP A 372 -36.04 -11.64 16.71
C ASP A 372 -36.72 -12.85 17.40
N LEU A 373 -36.03 -13.44 18.37
CA LEU A 373 -36.50 -14.63 19.10
C LEU A 373 -37.78 -14.38 19.92
N SER A 374 -38.22 -13.12 20.10
CA SER A 374 -39.51 -12.83 20.74
C SER A 374 -40.72 -13.28 19.91
N LYS A 375 -40.51 -13.57 18.62
CA LYS A 375 -41.54 -14.00 17.66
C LYS A 375 -41.47 -15.48 17.31
N VAL A 376 -40.48 -16.19 17.84
CA VAL A 376 -40.23 -17.61 17.57
C VAL A 376 -40.95 -18.44 18.64
N ASP A 377 -41.46 -19.61 18.24
CA ASP A 377 -42.12 -20.52 19.18
C ASP A 377 -41.10 -21.03 20.22
N PRO A 378 -41.41 -21.09 21.53
CA PRO A 378 -40.49 -21.60 22.54
C PRO A 378 -39.89 -22.97 22.23
N ASP A 379 -40.64 -23.86 21.58
CA ASP A 379 -40.16 -25.18 21.17
C ASP A 379 -39.10 -25.08 20.06
N GLU A 380 -39.22 -24.11 19.15
CA GLU A 380 -38.20 -23.83 18.12
C GLU A 380 -36.96 -23.16 18.72
N ILE A 381 -37.11 -22.35 19.77
CA ILE A 381 -35.95 -21.80 20.50
C ILE A 381 -35.19 -22.93 21.21
N ALA A 382 -35.88 -23.95 21.76
CA ALA A 382 -35.28 -25.17 22.32
C ALA A 382 -34.40 -25.91 21.31
N GLU A 383 -34.93 -26.12 20.11
CA GLU A 383 -34.20 -26.76 19.02
C GLU A 383 -33.02 -25.91 18.54
N LEU A 384 -33.18 -24.58 18.50
CA LEU A 384 -32.09 -23.66 18.17
C LEU A 384 -30.97 -23.69 19.22
N ALA A 385 -31.30 -23.72 20.51
CA ALA A 385 -30.30 -23.79 21.57
C ALA A 385 -29.48 -25.09 21.49
N GLU A 386 -30.15 -26.22 21.28
CA GLU A 386 -29.49 -27.53 21.10
C GLU A 386 -28.57 -27.52 19.86
N ALA A 387 -29.05 -26.97 18.74
CA ALA A 387 -28.24 -26.82 17.54
C ALA A 387 -27.06 -25.86 17.75
N SER A 388 -27.27 -24.75 18.45
CA SER A 388 -26.24 -23.74 18.71
C SER A 388 -25.12 -24.29 19.59
N GLU A 389 -25.44 -25.11 20.59
CA GLU A 389 -24.46 -25.84 21.38
C GLU A 389 -23.73 -26.90 20.55
N LYS A 390 -24.48 -27.68 19.76
CA LYS A 390 -23.90 -28.73 18.91
C LYS A 390 -22.89 -28.19 17.89
N TYR A 391 -23.18 -27.03 17.31
CA TYR A 391 -22.33 -26.40 16.29
C TYR A 391 -21.40 -25.32 16.86
N MET A 392 -21.46 -25.04 18.18
CA MET A 392 -20.63 -24.03 18.86
C MET A 392 -20.85 -22.59 18.33
N VAL A 393 -22.11 -22.22 18.08
CA VAL A 393 -22.50 -20.85 17.69
C VAL A 393 -22.73 -20.01 18.94
N PHE A 394 -21.67 -19.49 19.53
CA PHE A 394 -21.70 -18.78 20.83
C PHE A 394 -22.68 -17.59 20.87
N SER A 395 -22.82 -16.86 19.76
CA SER A 395 -23.76 -15.73 19.65
C SER A 395 -25.23 -16.15 19.81
N ALA A 396 -25.59 -17.32 19.27
CA ALA A 396 -26.93 -17.89 19.39
C ALA A 396 -27.15 -18.54 20.77
N MET A 397 -26.12 -19.14 21.36
CA MET A 397 -26.20 -19.74 22.71
C MET A 397 -26.57 -18.70 23.78
N GLU A 398 -25.88 -17.56 23.80
CA GLU A 398 -26.10 -16.54 24.84
C GLU A 398 -27.49 -15.92 24.77
N ILE A 399 -28.03 -15.72 23.56
CA ILE A 399 -29.37 -15.16 23.41
C ILE A 399 -30.45 -16.21 23.71
N CYS A 400 -30.27 -17.49 23.34
CA CYS A 400 -31.21 -18.54 23.72
C CYS A 400 -31.31 -18.69 25.24
N LYS A 401 -30.19 -18.58 25.98
CA LYS A 401 -30.17 -18.58 27.45
C LYS A 401 -31.01 -17.46 28.07
N VAL A 402 -31.18 -16.31 27.38
CA VAL A 402 -32.01 -15.20 27.85
C VAL A 402 -33.50 -15.54 27.72
N TYR A 403 -33.91 -16.19 26.62
CA TYR A 403 -35.30 -16.49 26.31
C TYR A 403 -35.82 -17.78 26.96
N MET A 404 -34.94 -18.63 27.47
CA MET A 404 -35.27 -19.91 28.14
C MET A 404 -35.34 -19.84 29.67
N LYS A 405 -35.27 -18.64 30.26
CA LYS A 405 -35.31 -18.44 31.71
C LYS A 405 -36.70 -18.57 32.33
#